data_AF-A0A8T7DVZ7-F1
#
_entry.id   AF-A0A8T7DVZ7-F1
#
_cell.length_a   1.000
_cell.length_b   1.000
_cell.length_c   1.000
_cell.angle_alpha   90.00
_cell.angle_beta   90.00
_cell.angle_gamma   90.00
#
_symmetry.space_group_name_H-M   'P 1'
#
loop_
_entity.id
_entity.type
_entity.pdbx_description
1 polymer ?
#
loop_
_entity_poly.entity_id
_entity_poly.type
_entity_poly.pdbx_seq_one_letter_code
_entity_poly.pdbx_strand_id
1 'polypeptide(L)'
;GSDVVAVASGVVTWSGERYGYGNLVEINHGNGYVTRYGHNAEILVKTGDSVERGQTISKMGSTGRSTGPHVHFEVLLNDRQVDPIRFVQSKA
;
A
#
# COMPACT_ATOMS: atom_id res chain seq x y z
N GLY A 1 6.75 -13.47 4.43
CA GLY A 1 7.21 -12.65 3.29
C GLY A 1 8.00 -11.47 3.80
N SER A 2 8.57 -10.67 2.89
CA SER A 2 9.27 -9.43 3.22
C SER A 2 8.33 -8.37 3.79
N ASP A 3 8.89 -7.43 4.56
CA ASP A 3 8.12 -6.32 5.14
C ASP A 3 7.69 -5.33 4.06
N VAL A 4 6.42 -4.92 4.11
CA VAL A 4 5.88 -3.84 3.31
C VAL A 4 5.73 -2.63 4.21
N VAL A 5 6.33 -1.52 3.81
CA VAL A 5 6.40 -0.29 4.61
C VAL A 5 5.63 0.85 3.96
N ALA A 6 5.05 1.72 4.79
CA ALA A 6 4.39 2.94 4.33
C ALA A 6 5.41 3.90 3.70
N VAL A 7 5.13 4.41 2.49
CA VAL A 7 6.04 5.32 1.78
C VAL A 7 6.01 6.74 2.35
N ALA A 8 4.91 7.11 3.01
CA ALA A 8 4.69 8.38 3.68
C ALA A 8 3.75 8.19 4.87
N SER A 9 3.74 9.16 5.79
CA SER A 9 2.80 9.16 6.92
C SER A 9 1.37 9.42 6.43
N GLY A 10 0.37 8.87 7.11
CA GLY A 10 -1.03 9.02 6.70
C GLY A 10 -1.99 8.26 7.59
N VAL A 11 -3.22 8.11 7.12
CA VAL A 11 -4.29 7.35 7.79
C VAL A 11 -4.73 6.21 6.90
N VAL A 12 -4.84 5.01 7.46
CA VAL A 12 -5.32 3.84 6.74
C VAL A 12 -6.80 4.00 6.42
N THR A 13 -7.13 4.06 5.13
CA THR A 13 -8.51 4.16 4.62
C THR A 13 -9.10 2.81 4.25
N TRP A 14 -8.25 1.79 4.03
CA TRP A 14 -8.68 0.41 3.78
C TRP A 14 -7.69 -0.60 4.37
N SER A 15 -8.22 -1.65 5.00
CA SER A 15 -7.46 -2.80 5.47
C SER A 15 -8.33 -4.06 5.33
N GLY A 16 -8.00 -4.93 4.38
CA GLY A 16 -8.69 -6.20 4.18
C GLY A 16 -8.67 -6.69 2.74
N GLU A 17 -9.37 -7.80 2.47
CA GLU A 17 -9.50 -8.34 1.12
C GLU A 17 -10.32 -7.41 0.22
N ARG A 18 -9.80 -7.15 -0.98
CA ARG A 18 -10.50 -6.46 -2.06
C ARG A 18 -10.37 -7.25 -3.35
N TYR A 19 -11.47 -7.43 -4.06
CA TYR A 19 -11.50 -8.16 -5.32
C TYR A 19 -10.42 -7.63 -6.30
N GLY A 20 -9.65 -8.53 -6.88
CA GLY A 20 -8.49 -8.21 -7.73
C GLY A 20 -7.18 -8.01 -6.97
N TYR A 21 -7.19 -7.26 -5.87
CA TYR A 21 -5.99 -6.91 -5.09
C TYR A 21 -5.59 -7.97 -4.05
N GLY A 22 -6.50 -8.86 -3.65
CA GLY A 22 -6.26 -9.72 -2.48
C GLY A 22 -6.24 -8.88 -1.21
N ASN A 23 -5.33 -9.17 -0.28
CA ASN A 23 -5.15 -8.36 0.93
C ASN A 23 -4.58 -6.99 0.58
N LEU A 24 -5.41 -5.95 0.74
CA LEU A 24 -5.10 -4.58 0.41
C LEU A 24 -4.93 -3.73 1.67
N VAL A 25 -3.91 -2.88 1.68
CA VAL A 25 -3.80 -1.72 2.55
C VAL A 25 -3.88 -0.45 1.69
N GLU A 26 -4.75 0.49 2.05
CA GLU A 26 -4.84 1.82 1.43
C GLU A 26 -4.57 2.88 2.49
N ILE A 27 -3.70 3.84 2.16
CA ILE A 27 -3.29 4.91 3.07
C ILE A 27 -3.52 6.25 2.39
N ASN A 28 -4.26 7.13 3.05
CA ASN A 28 -4.43 8.52 2.65
C ASN A 28 -3.38 9.39 3.34
N HIS A 29 -2.56 10.08 2.55
CA HIS A 29 -1.47 10.94 3.02
C HIS A 29 -1.85 12.43 3.11
N GLY A 30 -3.12 12.76 2.82
CA GLY A 30 -3.59 14.13 2.67
C GLY A 30 -3.24 14.73 1.31
N ASN A 31 -3.70 15.96 1.06
CA ASN A 31 -3.46 16.69 -0.19
C ASN A 31 -3.83 15.92 -1.48
N GLY A 32 -4.81 15.01 -1.37
CA GLY A 32 -5.26 14.17 -2.48
C GLY A 32 -4.39 12.95 -2.77
N TYR A 33 -3.32 12.70 -2.01
CA TYR A 33 -2.45 11.55 -2.19
C TYR A 33 -2.95 10.31 -1.46
N VAL A 34 -3.04 9.20 -2.18
CA VAL A 34 -3.38 7.89 -1.64
C VAL A 34 -2.40 6.85 -2.17
N THR A 35 -1.97 5.92 -1.33
CA THR A 35 -1.18 4.76 -1.75
C THR A 35 -1.90 3.46 -1.48
N ARG A 36 -1.68 2.47 -2.35
CA ARG A 36 -2.25 1.13 -2.22
C ARG A 36 -1.18 0.07 -2.27
N TYR A 37 -1.33 -0.92 -1.40
CA TYR A 37 -0.43 -2.06 -1.25
C TYR A 37 -1.26 -3.34 -1.37
N GLY A 38 -1.22 -4.00 -2.51
CA GLY A 38 -1.96 -5.22 -2.79
C GLY A 38 -1.11 -6.50 -2.69
N HIS A 39 -1.79 -7.64 -2.83
CA HIS A 39 -1.24 -9.00 -2.83
C HIS A 39 -0.53 -9.41 -1.53
N ASN A 40 -0.82 -8.75 -0.40
CA ASN A 40 -0.17 -9.04 0.87
C ASN A 40 -0.51 -10.46 1.39
N ALA A 41 0.40 -11.08 2.13
CA ALA A 41 0.12 -12.32 2.86
C ALA A 41 -0.67 -12.02 4.14
N GLU A 42 -0.31 -10.94 4.83
CA GLU A 42 -0.87 -10.57 6.14
C GLU A 42 -0.92 -9.03 6.24
N ILE A 43 -1.98 -8.50 6.87
CA ILE A 43 -2.13 -7.07 7.13
C ILE A 43 -1.93 -6.82 8.63
N LEU A 44 -1.10 -5.82 8.95
CA LEU A 44 -0.69 -5.52 10.33
C LEU A 44 -1.36 -4.24 10.89
N VAL A 45 -2.08 -3.51 10.06
CA VAL A 45 -2.77 -2.25 10.40
C VAL A 45 -4.26 -2.35 10.10
N LYS A 46 -5.07 -1.51 10.75
CA LYS A 46 -6.52 -1.46 10.60
C LYS A 46 -6.97 -0.13 10.03
N THR A 47 -8.15 -0.12 9.41
CA THR A 47 -8.78 1.13 8.96
C THR A 47 -8.94 2.10 10.14
N GLY A 48 -8.52 3.35 9.93
CA GLY A 48 -8.48 4.39 10.95
C GLY A 48 -7.14 4.55 11.66
N ASP A 49 -6.21 3.59 11.52
CA ASP A 49 -4.89 3.70 12.12
C ASP A 49 -4.07 4.84 11.45
N SER A 50 -3.37 5.62 12.28
CA SER A 50 -2.34 6.53 11.79
C SER A 50 -1.03 5.77 11.62
N VAL A 51 -0.35 5.98 10.50
CA VAL A 51 0.91 5.32 10.17
C VAL A 51 1.98 6.34 9.85
N GLU A 52 3.22 6.02 10.20
CA GLU A 52 4.40 6.84 9.90
C GLU A 52 5.14 6.34 8.67
N ARG A 53 5.87 7.23 8.00
CA ARG A 53 6.78 6.85 6.91
C ARG A 53 7.78 5.80 7.41
N GLY A 54 7.86 4.67 6.68
CA GLY A 54 8.74 3.55 7.01
C GLY A 54 8.14 2.55 8.00
N GLN A 55 6.95 2.79 8.55
CA GLN A 55 6.26 1.84 9.40
C GLN A 55 5.84 0.61 8.59
N THR A 56 6.08 -0.59 9.14
CA THR A 56 5.59 -1.84 8.55
C THR A 56 4.08 -1.93 8.67
N ILE A 57 3.40 -2.09 7.53
CA ILE A 57 1.93 -2.11 7.42
C ILE A 57 1.37 -3.48 7.03
N SER A 58 2.17 -4.31 6.38
CA SER A 58 1.79 -5.65 5.94
C SER A 58 3.01 -6.51 5.64
N LYS A 59 2.79 -7.80 5.43
CA LYS A 59 3.79 -8.75 4.93
C LYS A 59 3.51 -9.07 3.47
N MET A 60 4.53 -9.02 2.62
CA MET A 60 4.42 -9.36 1.20
C MET A 60 3.93 -10.80 1.02
N GLY A 61 3.07 -11.02 0.03
CA GLY A 61 2.52 -12.32 -0.31
C GLY A 61 2.20 -12.47 -1.79
N SER A 62 1.21 -13.31 -2.08
CA SER A 62 0.71 -13.57 -3.43
C SER A 62 -0.81 -13.83 -3.41
N THR A 63 -1.55 -13.04 -2.62
CA THR A 63 -3.02 -13.18 -2.49
C THR A 63 -3.76 -12.46 -3.64
N GLY A 64 -5.02 -12.83 -3.88
CA GLY A 64 -5.82 -12.26 -4.97
C GLY A 64 -5.34 -12.73 -6.34
N ARG A 65 -5.39 -11.83 -7.35
CA ARG A 65 -4.94 -12.14 -8.71
C ARG A 65 -3.43 -11.89 -8.84
N SER A 66 -2.62 -12.76 -8.27
CA SER A 66 -1.16 -12.69 -8.37
C SER A 66 -0.60 -13.97 -9.02
N THR A 67 0.39 -13.80 -9.91
CA THR A 67 1.11 -14.91 -10.56
C THR A 67 2.38 -15.32 -9.79
N GLY A 68 2.70 -14.65 -8.67
CA GLY A 68 3.85 -14.96 -7.82
C GLY A 68 4.11 -13.88 -6.75
N PRO A 69 4.98 -14.11 -5.75
CA PRO A 69 5.16 -13.17 -4.64
C PRO A 69 5.70 -11.80 -5.08
N HIS A 70 4.90 -10.75 -4.93
CA HIS A 70 5.27 -9.35 -5.18
C HIS A 70 4.33 -8.40 -4.42
N VAL A 71 4.68 -7.11 -4.37
CA VAL A 71 3.77 -6.06 -3.89
C VAL A 71 3.23 -5.32 -5.10
N HIS A 72 1.90 -5.27 -5.23
CA HIS A 72 1.24 -4.35 -6.14
C HIS A 72 1.16 -2.98 -5.48
N PHE A 73 1.85 -1.99 -6.04
CA PHE A 73 1.93 -0.64 -5.48
C PHE A 73 1.30 0.38 -6.42
N GLU A 74 0.36 1.17 -5.91
CA GLU A 74 -0.24 2.30 -6.65
C GLU A 74 -0.07 3.59 -5.87
N VAL A 75 0.07 4.70 -6.62
CA VAL A 75 -0.06 6.06 -6.10
C VAL A 75 -1.22 6.71 -6.84
N LEU A 76 -2.14 7.31 -6.09
CA LEU A 76 -3.26 8.07 -6.61
C LEU A 76 -3.12 9.53 -6.16
N LEU A 77 -3.45 10.45 -7.05
CA LEU A 77 -3.59 11.88 -6.78
C LEU A 77 -4.98 12.31 -7.23
N ASN A 78 -5.81 12.77 -6.29
CA ASN A 78 -7.20 13.17 -6.56
C ASN A 78 -7.99 12.07 -7.30
N ASP A 79 -7.93 10.84 -6.78
CA ASP A 79 -8.56 9.63 -7.33
C ASP A 79 -8.08 9.19 -8.72
N ARG A 80 -7.03 9.83 -9.26
CA ARG A 80 -6.40 9.42 -10.52
C ARG A 80 -5.09 8.71 -10.24
N GLN A 81 -4.90 7.53 -10.83
CA GLN A 81 -3.61 6.84 -10.79
C GLN A 81 -2.55 7.71 -11.44
N VAL A 82 -1.44 7.91 -10.74
CA VAL A 82 -0.27 8.63 -11.23
C VAL A 82 0.92 7.69 -11.26
N ASP A 83 1.86 7.95 -12.17
CA ASP A 83 3.07 7.14 -12.28
C ASP A 83 3.86 7.18 -10.96
N PRO A 84 4.01 6.03 -10.27
CA PRO A 84 4.68 5.96 -8.98
C PRO A 84 6.19 6.23 -9.05
N ILE A 85 6.82 6.13 -10.24
CA ILE A 85 8.27 6.35 -10.42
C ILE A 85 8.70 7.75 -9.99
N ARG A 86 7.80 8.75 -10.06
CA ARG A 86 8.11 10.11 -9.59
C ARG A 86 8.18 10.25 -8.07
N PHE A 87 7.58 9.31 -7.32
CA PHE A 87 7.49 9.34 -5.86
C PHE A 87 8.42 8.33 -5.19
N VAL A 88 8.80 7.28 -5.92
CA VAL A 88 9.82 6.30 -5.52
C VAL A 88 11.16 6.77 -6.08
N GLN A 89 11.72 7.86 -5.55
CA GLN A 89 13.12 8.16 -5.80
C GLN A 89 13.98 7.09 -5.12
N SER A 90 14.58 6.21 -5.91
CA SER A 90 15.72 5.40 -5.49
C SER A 90 16.76 6.36 -4.91
N LYS A 91 17.14 6.17 -3.64
CA LYS A 91 18.40 6.75 -3.16
C LYS A 91 19.49 6.30 -4.13
N ALA A 92 20.13 7.25 -4.79
CA ALA A 92 21.49 7.07 -5.29
C ALA A 92 22.44 6.83 -4.10
#